data_AF-A0A3C1HC58-F1
#
_entry.id   AF-A0A3C1HC58-F1
#
_cell.length_a   1.000
_cell.length_b   1.000
_cell.length_c   1.000
_cell.angle_alpha   90.00
_cell.angle_beta   90.00
_cell.angle_gamma   90.00
#
_symmetry.space_group_name_H-M   'P 1'
#
loop_
_entity.id
_entity.type
_entity.pdbx_description
1 polymer ?
#
loop_
_entity_poly.entity_id
_entity_poly.type
_entity_poly.pdbx_seq_one_letter_code
_entity_poly.pdbx_strand_id
1 'polypeptide(L)'
;MNARAISAMRWVSRIGLAGFVAAIALLHILSPEVDPRTQGISYYAHGQHPGVLLAAFQSLALGVLSLIVLLASPAPSRPATLAIGILLLWTGLMESAAWCPMDSPGAAPTLAGRIHMVAGLGVFLLPPAAFLLARGRTGRDLMPWGVLGASVVLVVFNGAWIRLGVGGLFQRGYWVLMVAWWLRLGCESPHARTTGREGVTTSSTR
;
A
#
# COMPACT_ATOMS: atom_id res chain seq x y z
N MET A 1 21.71 0.73 8.32
CA MET A 1 22.03 1.37 7.02
C MET A 1 22.71 2.71 7.29
N ASN A 2 23.58 3.20 6.40
CA ASN A 2 24.13 4.57 6.52
C ASN A 2 23.09 5.64 6.10
N ALA A 3 23.33 6.90 6.44
CA ALA A 3 22.38 8.00 6.19
C ALA A 3 22.03 8.18 4.70
N ARG A 4 23.00 7.99 3.79
CA ARG A 4 22.78 8.08 2.34
C ARG A 4 21.82 7.00 1.85
N ALA A 5 22.02 5.75 2.27
CA ALA A 5 21.16 4.63 1.91
C ALA A 5 19.74 4.80 2.45
N ILE A 6 19.58 5.33 3.68
CA ILE A 6 18.26 5.63 4.25
C ILE A 6 17.54 6.71 3.43
N SER A 7 18.26 7.78 3.09
CA SER A 7 17.72 8.86 2.25
C SER A 7 17.30 8.34 0.88
N ALA A 8 18.13 7.52 0.25
CA ALA A 8 17.83 6.89 -1.03
C ALA A 8 16.56 6.02 -0.95
N MET A 9 16.45 5.13 0.05
CA MET A 9 15.25 4.28 0.19
C MET A 9 13.98 5.08 0.47
N ARG A 10 14.07 6.21 1.20
CA ARG A 10 12.93 7.12 1.39
C ARG A 10 12.50 7.74 0.06
N TRP A 11 13.45 8.17 -0.76
CA TRP A 11 13.15 8.71 -2.08
C TRP A 11 12.56 7.66 -3.02
N VAL A 12 13.15 6.47 -3.11
CA VAL A 12 12.60 5.36 -3.91
C VAL A 12 11.18 5.02 -3.45
N SER A 13 10.94 4.97 -2.15
CA SER A 13 9.61 4.75 -1.60
C SER A 13 8.61 5.80 -2.08
N ARG A 14 8.93 7.08 -1.92
CA ARG A 14 8.07 8.20 -2.35
C ARG A 14 7.83 8.23 -3.84
N ILE A 15 8.89 8.03 -4.64
CA ILE A 15 8.81 8.03 -6.11
C ILE A 15 7.97 6.85 -6.58
N GLY A 16 8.13 5.66 -6.02
CA GLY A 16 7.31 4.49 -6.36
C GLY A 16 5.83 4.72 -6.06
N LEU A 17 5.51 5.24 -4.86
CA LEU A 17 4.13 5.57 -4.48
C LEU A 17 3.54 6.69 -5.35
N ALA A 18 4.32 7.72 -5.67
CA ALA A 18 3.89 8.79 -6.58
C ALA A 18 3.70 8.28 -8.01
N GLY A 19 4.56 7.37 -8.47
CA GLY A 19 4.48 6.71 -9.76
C GLY A 19 3.21 5.89 -9.90
N PHE A 20 2.81 5.15 -8.86
CA PHE A 20 1.52 4.47 -8.82
C PHE A 20 0.36 5.46 -9.00
N VAL A 21 0.31 6.52 -8.19
CA VAL A 21 -0.77 7.53 -8.27
C VAL A 21 -0.80 8.19 -9.66
N ALA A 22 0.35 8.57 -10.20
CA ALA A 22 0.47 9.21 -11.51
C ALA A 22 0.04 8.28 -12.65
N ALA A 23 0.43 7.01 -12.62
CA ALA A 23 0.03 6.02 -13.63
C ALA A 23 -1.48 5.75 -13.58
N ILE A 24 -2.07 5.66 -12.38
CA ILE A 24 -3.52 5.56 -12.23
C ILE A 24 -4.21 6.81 -12.75
N ALA A 25 -3.73 8.02 -12.43
CA ALA A 25 -4.27 9.26 -12.97
C ALA A 25 -4.18 9.31 -14.51
N LEU A 26 -3.06 8.88 -15.08
CA LEU A 26 -2.87 8.78 -16.52
C LEU A 26 -3.87 7.80 -17.16
N LEU A 27 -4.15 6.66 -16.53
CA LEU A 27 -5.16 5.71 -17.00
C LEU A 27 -6.57 6.29 -17.05
N HIS A 28 -6.93 7.24 -16.16
CA HIS A 28 -8.23 7.93 -16.26
C HIS A 28 -8.34 8.79 -17.52
N ILE A 29 -7.23 9.22 -18.09
CA ILE A 29 -7.17 10.02 -19.31
C ILE A 29 -7.09 9.11 -20.53
N LEU A 30 -6.24 8.08 -20.47
CA LEU A 30 -5.97 7.18 -21.60
C LEU A 30 -7.06 6.12 -21.81
N SER A 31 -7.79 5.74 -20.75
CA SER A 31 -8.85 4.74 -20.79
C SER A 31 -10.18 5.29 -20.27
N PRO A 32 -10.78 6.28 -20.96
CA PRO A 32 -12.04 6.89 -20.54
C PRO A 32 -13.24 5.92 -20.60
N GLU A 33 -13.09 4.77 -21.28
CA GLU A 33 -14.06 3.67 -21.29
C GLU A 33 -14.25 3.00 -19.92
N VAL A 34 -13.29 3.14 -19.01
CA VAL A 34 -13.38 2.63 -17.64
C VAL A 34 -13.98 3.71 -16.76
N ASP A 35 -15.24 3.55 -16.35
CA ASP A 35 -15.90 4.50 -15.46
C ASP A 35 -15.31 4.38 -14.04
N PRO A 36 -14.62 5.41 -13.53
CA PRO A 36 -13.94 5.34 -12.25
C PRO A 36 -14.88 5.30 -11.04
N ARG A 37 -16.16 5.64 -11.25
CA ARG A 37 -17.17 5.58 -10.20
C ARG A 37 -17.65 4.15 -9.97
N THR A 38 -17.92 3.42 -11.05
CA THR A 38 -18.54 2.11 -11.01
C THR A 38 -17.52 0.97 -11.05
N GLN A 39 -16.45 1.12 -11.83
CA GLN A 39 -15.48 0.07 -12.11
C GLN A 39 -14.20 0.22 -11.29
N GLY A 40 -13.69 -0.91 -10.84
CA GLY A 40 -12.44 -0.96 -10.10
C GLY A 40 -11.21 -0.68 -10.97
N ILE A 41 -10.08 -0.34 -10.34
CA ILE A 41 -8.80 -0.09 -11.03
C ILE A 41 -8.34 -1.31 -11.85
N SER A 42 -8.71 -2.53 -11.45
CA SER A 42 -8.41 -3.75 -12.21
C SER A 42 -9.03 -3.78 -13.61
N TYR A 43 -10.12 -3.03 -13.86
CA TYR A 43 -10.75 -2.96 -15.18
C TYR A 43 -9.87 -2.30 -16.23
N TYR A 44 -8.89 -1.47 -15.83
CA TYR A 44 -7.90 -0.91 -16.78
C TYR A 44 -7.05 -2.02 -17.43
N ALA A 45 -7.01 -3.23 -16.88
CA ALA A 45 -6.35 -4.37 -17.51
C ALA A 45 -7.05 -4.84 -18.80
N HIS A 46 -8.32 -4.46 -19.00
CA HIS A 46 -9.08 -4.76 -20.22
C HIS A 46 -9.11 -3.59 -21.22
N GLY A 47 -8.57 -2.43 -20.84
CA GLY A 47 -8.51 -1.26 -21.71
C GLY A 47 -7.42 -1.36 -22.77
N GLN A 48 -7.22 -0.26 -23.50
CA GLN A 48 -6.20 -0.19 -24.55
C GLN A 48 -4.76 -0.15 -24.01
N HIS A 49 -4.58 0.18 -22.73
CA HIS A 49 -3.27 0.43 -22.12
C HIS A 49 -2.98 -0.42 -20.87
N PRO A 50 -3.12 -1.76 -20.92
CA PRO A 50 -2.95 -2.63 -19.75
C PRO A 50 -1.53 -2.57 -19.16
N GLY A 51 -0.53 -2.28 -20.00
CA GLY A 51 0.85 -2.10 -19.56
C GLY A 51 1.05 -0.92 -18.59
N VAL A 52 0.22 0.12 -18.67
CA VAL A 52 0.29 1.26 -17.74
C VAL A 52 -0.21 0.83 -16.35
N LEU A 53 -1.23 -0.02 -16.28
CA LEU A 53 -1.71 -0.57 -15.02
C LEU A 53 -0.65 -1.47 -14.37
N LEU A 54 -0.02 -2.34 -15.16
CA LEU A 54 1.09 -3.17 -14.69
C LEU A 54 2.24 -2.30 -14.15
N ALA A 55 2.66 -1.27 -14.89
CA ALA A 55 3.69 -0.33 -14.45
C ALA A 55 3.31 0.42 -13.17
N ALA A 56 2.01 0.73 -12.97
CA ALA A 56 1.52 1.33 -11.74
C ALA A 56 1.78 0.40 -10.54
N PHE A 57 1.38 -0.88 -10.63
CA PHE A 57 1.59 -1.85 -9.56
C PHE A 57 3.07 -2.14 -9.31
N GLN A 58 3.90 -2.19 -10.36
CA GLN A 58 5.36 -2.31 -10.18
C GLN A 58 5.96 -1.12 -9.43
N SER A 59 5.49 0.10 -9.74
CA SER A 59 5.91 1.31 -9.03
C SER A 59 5.48 1.27 -7.56
N LEU A 60 4.26 0.80 -7.30
CA LEU A 60 3.75 0.58 -5.94
C LEU A 60 4.60 -0.43 -5.18
N ALA A 61 4.88 -1.59 -5.77
CA ALA A 61 5.69 -2.65 -5.18
C ALA A 61 7.10 -2.15 -4.84
N LEU A 62 7.77 -1.46 -5.77
CA LEU A 62 9.06 -0.81 -5.51
C LEU A 62 8.97 0.19 -4.34
N GLY A 63 7.90 0.97 -4.29
CA GLY A 63 7.63 1.93 -3.25
C GLY A 63 7.51 1.29 -1.85
N VAL A 64 6.73 0.21 -1.76
CA VAL A 64 6.45 -0.53 -0.52
C VAL A 64 7.65 -1.40 -0.10
N LEU A 65 8.36 -2.04 -1.03
CA LEU A 65 9.58 -2.80 -0.73
C LEU A 65 10.69 -1.89 -0.18
N SER A 66 10.85 -0.69 -0.73
CA SER A 66 11.80 0.30 -0.19
C SER A 66 11.42 0.75 1.22
N LEU A 67 10.11 0.88 1.49
CA LEU A 67 9.60 1.13 2.84
C LEU A 67 9.87 -0.05 3.79
N ILE A 68 9.69 -1.29 3.33
CA ILE A 68 10.02 -2.50 4.11
C ILE A 68 11.49 -2.53 4.50
N VAL A 69 12.40 -2.18 3.58
CA VAL A 69 13.83 -2.07 3.88
C VAL A 69 14.11 -1.02 4.97
N LEU A 70 13.42 0.12 4.92
CA LEU A 70 13.51 1.14 5.98
C LEU A 70 12.97 0.65 7.32
N LEU A 71 11.85 -0.08 7.33
CA LEU A 71 11.27 -0.64 8.55
C LEU A 71 12.14 -1.75 9.16
N ALA A 72 12.90 -2.47 8.33
CA ALA A 72 13.84 -3.49 8.75
C ALA A 72 15.18 -2.94 9.27
N SER A 73 15.43 -1.62 9.20
CA SER A 73 16.69 -1.01 9.62
C SER A 73 16.48 0.18 10.57
N PRO A 74 16.99 0.13 11.82
CA PRO A 74 17.76 -0.95 12.45
C PRO A 74 16.90 -2.18 12.78
N ALA A 75 17.49 -3.20 13.42
CA ALA A 75 16.82 -4.46 13.74
C ALA A 75 15.42 -4.23 14.34
N PRO A 76 14.35 -4.73 13.69
CA PRO A 76 12.98 -4.47 14.12
C PRO A 76 12.63 -5.25 15.39
N SER A 77 11.68 -4.73 16.15
CA SER A 77 11.02 -5.48 17.23
C SER A 77 10.22 -6.66 16.67
N ARG A 78 9.93 -7.69 17.48
CA ARG A 78 9.14 -8.86 17.04
C ARG A 78 7.81 -8.49 16.35
N PRO A 79 6.98 -7.56 16.87
CA PRO A 79 5.77 -7.12 16.18
C PRO A 79 6.05 -6.47 14.82
N ALA A 80 7.10 -5.65 14.73
CA ALA A 80 7.50 -5.01 13.48
C ALA A 80 8.03 -6.04 12.45
N THR A 81 8.77 -7.06 12.88
CA THR A 81 9.18 -8.17 12.02
C THR A 81 7.98 -8.91 11.42
N LEU A 82 6.96 -9.19 12.24
CA LEU A 82 5.73 -9.82 11.74
C LEU A 82 4.99 -8.91 10.75
N ALA A 83 4.88 -7.62 11.05
CA ALA A 83 4.29 -6.65 10.13
C ALA A 83 5.04 -6.57 8.79
N ILE A 84 6.37 -6.60 8.81
CA ILE A 84 7.21 -6.65 7.62
C ILE A 84 6.91 -7.91 6.79
N GLY A 85 6.83 -9.08 7.43
CA GLY A 85 6.47 -10.33 6.77
C GLY A 85 5.08 -10.27 6.11
N ILE A 86 4.11 -9.67 6.81
CA ILE A 86 2.75 -9.46 6.27
C ILE A 86 2.77 -8.50 5.07
N LEU A 87 3.54 -7.40 5.13
CA LEU A 87 3.67 -6.46 4.00
C LEU A 87 4.38 -7.09 2.79
N LEU A 88 5.38 -7.95 3.02
CA LEU A 88 6.03 -8.72 1.95
C LEU A 88 5.04 -9.67 1.27
N LEU A 89 4.27 -10.44 2.06
CA LEU A 89 3.22 -11.31 1.54
C LEU A 89 2.18 -10.50 0.75
N TRP A 90 1.71 -9.40 1.32
CA TRP A 90 0.75 -8.50 0.66
C TRP A 90 1.28 -7.99 -0.68
N THR A 91 2.54 -7.56 -0.74
CA THR A 91 3.17 -7.06 -1.97
C THR A 91 3.21 -8.16 -3.03
N GLY A 92 3.60 -9.39 -2.66
CA GLY A 92 3.60 -10.52 -3.57
C GLY A 92 2.21 -10.89 -4.10
N LEU A 93 1.17 -10.78 -3.27
CA LEU A 93 -0.21 -10.96 -3.71
C LEU A 93 -0.63 -9.86 -4.70
N MET A 94 -0.35 -8.59 -4.43
CA MET A 94 -0.68 -7.51 -5.38
C MET A 94 0.02 -7.68 -6.72
N GLU A 95 1.29 -8.11 -6.71
CA GLU A 95 2.02 -8.45 -7.92
C GLU A 95 1.39 -9.63 -8.66
N SER A 96 0.96 -10.67 -7.92
CA SER A 96 0.25 -11.80 -8.52
C SER A 96 -1.05 -11.36 -9.21
N ALA A 97 -1.81 -10.44 -8.60
CA ALA A 97 -3.00 -9.84 -9.20
C ALA A 97 -2.67 -8.94 -10.40
N ALA A 98 -1.53 -8.26 -10.41
CA ALA A 98 -1.11 -7.43 -11.54
C ALA A 98 -0.71 -8.27 -12.77
N TRP A 99 -0.04 -9.41 -12.55
CA TRP A 99 0.40 -10.31 -13.62
C TRP A 99 -0.66 -11.30 -14.09
N CYS A 100 -1.68 -11.57 -13.27
CA CYS A 100 -2.83 -12.38 -13.62
C CYS A 100 -4.06 -11.47 -13.72
N PRO A 101 -4.45 -11.01 -14.92
CA PRO A 101 -5.63 -10.16 -15.10
C PRO A 101 -6.91 -10.87 -14.63
N MET A 102 -7.88 -10.09 -14.18
CA MET A 102 -9.22 -10.61 -13.92
C MET A 102 -9.90 -11.07 -15.22
N ASP A 103 -10.89 -11.95 -15.11
CA ASP A 103 -11.71 -12.33 -16.25
C ASP A 103 -12.61 -11.17 -16.67
N SER A 104 -12.79 -10.98 -17.99
CA SER A 104 -13.71 -9.97 -18.52
C SER A 104 -15.14 -10.24 -18.04
N PRO A 105 -15.97 -9.20 -17.86
CA PRO A 105 -17.39 -9.38 -17.52
C PRO A 105 -18.10 -10.33 -18.51
N GLY A 106 -18.75 -11.37 -17.98
CA GLY A 106 -19.47 -12.36 -18.77
C GLY A 106 -18.59 -13.46 -19.40
N ALA A 107 -17.27 -13.40 -19.27
CA ALA A 107 -16.39 -14.46 -19.72
C ALA A 107 -16.43 -15.68 -18.77
N ALA A 108 -16.07 -16.85 -19.30
CA ALA A 108 -15.90 -18.05 -18.48
C ALA A 108 -14.71 -17.88 -17.50
N PRO A 109 -14.81 -18.38 -16.26
CA PRO A 109 -13.73 -18.23 -15.29
C PRO A 109 -12.43 -18.91 -15.73
N THR A 110 -11.31 -18.19 -15.68
CA THR A 110 -9.97 -18.73 -15.99
C THR A 110 -9.13 -18.94 -14.74
N LEU A 111 -8.00 -19.63 -14.88
CA LEU A 111 -7.02 -19.75 -13.79
C LEU A 111 -6.43 -18.38 -13.42
N ALA A 112 -6.11 -17.53 -14.40
CA ALA A 112 -5.57 -16.19 -14.17
C ALA A 112 -6.58 -15.33 -13.40
N GLY A 113 -7.85 -15.33 -13.81
CA GLY A 113 -8.90 -14.62 -13.09
C GLY A 113 -9.10 -15.12 -11.66
N ARG A 114 -8.98 -16.43 -11.42
CA ARG A 114 -9.00 -16.99 -10.05
C ARG A 114 -7.81 -16.52 -9.21
N ILE A 115 -6.60 -16.53 -9.77
CA ILE A 115 -5.41 -16.01 -9.09
C ILE A 115 -5.61 -14.53 -8.75
N HIS A 116 -6.09 -13.72 -9.70
CA HIS A 116 -6.42 -12.31 -9.47
C HIS A 116 -7.36 -12.11 -8.28
N MET A 117 -8.46 -12.86 -8.28
CA MET A 117 -9.50 -12.75 -7.25
C MET A 117 -8.97 -13.15 -5.87
N VAL A 118 -8.24 -14.27 -5.78
CA VAL A 118 -7.65 -14.74 -4.51
C VAL A 118 -6.58 -13.77 -4.03
N ALA A 119 -5.72 -13.31 -4.92
CA ALA A 119 -4.69 -12.33 -4.62
C ALA A 119 -5.28 -10.99 -4.13
N GLY A 120 -6.40 -10.56 -4.70
CA GLY A 120 -7.16 -9.38 -4.27
C GLY A 120 -7.62 -9.43 -2.81
N LEU A 121 -7.79 -10.64 -2.23
CA LEU A 121 -8.09 -10.81 -0.80
C LEU A 121 -6.93 -10.38 0.12
N GLY A 122 -5.74 -10.15 -0.44
CA GLY A 122 -4.60 -9.57 0.26
C GLY A 122 -4.93 -8.26 0.99
N VAL A 123 -5.96 -7.51 0.55
CA VAL A 123 -6.50 -6.32 1.24
C VAL A 123 -6.70 -6.48 2.77
N PHE A 124 -6.96 -7.71 3.24
CA PHE A 124 -7.12 -8.04 4.66
C PHE A 124 -5.83 -8.16 5.46
N LEU A 125 -4.68 -8.22 4.78
CA LEU A 125 -3.37 -8.27 5.41
C LEU A 125 -2.89 -6.90 5.91
N LEU A 126 -3.39 -5.80 5.33
CA LEU A 126 -2.94 -4.46 5.73
C LEU A 126 -3.39 -4.04 7.13
N PRO A 127 -4.63 -4.30 7.59
CA PRO A 127 -5.03 -3.97 8.96
C PRO A 127 -4.13 -4.59 10.05
N PRO A 128 -3.86 -5.92 10.08
CA PRO A 128 -2.97 -6.47 11.11
C PRO A 128 -1.55 -5.91 11.02
N ALA A 129 -1.01 -5.65 9.81
CA ALA A 129 0.28 -4.97 9.66
C ALA A 129 0.27 -3.56 10.28
N ALA A 130 -0.80 -2.78 10.03
CA ALA A 130 -0.95 -1.44 10.59
C ALA A 130 -1.00 -1.45 12.12
N PHE A 131 -1.79 -2.35 12.72
CA PHE A 131 -1.87 -2.48 14.18
C PHE A 131 -0.53 -2.91 14.80
N LEU A 132 0.17 -3.86 14.18
CA LEU A 132 1.48 -4.32 14.66
C LEU A 132 2.53 -3.21 14.62
N LEU A 133 2.55 -2.38 13.57
CA LEU A 133 3.45 -1.23 13.46
C LEU A 133 3.09 -0.11 14.44
N ALA A 134 1.80 0.04 14.79
CA ALA A 134 1.35 1.05 15.74
C ALA A 134 1.68 0.71 17.21
N ARG A 135 1.87 -0.57 17.56
CA ARG A 135 2.18 -1.00 18.95
C ARG A 135 3.43 -0.36 19.55
N GLY A 136 4.39 0.05 18.72
CA GLY A 136 5.62 0.72 19.16
C GLY A 136 5.52 2.24 19.29
N ARG A 137 4.33 2.83 19.08
CA ARG A 137 4.14 4.28 18.99
C ARG A 137 3.48 4.82 20.26
N THR A 138 3.95 5.97 20.72
CA THR A 138 3.33 6.69 21.84
C THR A 138 2.23 7.61 21.31
N GLY A 139 1.02 7.53 21.89
CA GLY A 139 -0.12 8.38 21.54
C GLY A 139 -1.27 7.64 20.83
N ARG A 140 -2.35 8.38 20.53
CA ARG A 140 -3.52 7.87 19.80
C ARG A 140 -3.23 7.85 18.30
N ASP A 141 -2.77 6.71 17.78
CA ASP A 141 -2.66 6.48 16.34
C ASP A 141 -3.98 5.94 15.78
N LEU A 142 -4.67 6.78 14.99
CA LEU A 142 -5.93 6.41 14.34
C LEU A 142 -5.73 5.70 13.00
N MET A 143 -4.50 5.67 12.45
CA MET A 143 -4.27 5.07 11.12
C MET A 143 -4.61 3.59 11.04
N PRO A 144 -4.25 2.72 12.00
CA PRO A 144 -4.65 1.32 11.95
C PRO A 144 -6.17 1.12 11.87
N TRP A 145 -6.93 1.97 12.57
CA TRP A 145 -8.40 1.97 12.51
C TRP A 145 -8.92 2.45 11.17
N GLY A 146 -8.30 3.48 10.58
CA GLY A 146 -8.59 3.91 9.22
C GLY A 146 -8.34 2.80 8.19
N VAL A 147 -7.19 2.12 8.28
CA VAL A 147 -6.84 0.99 7.39
C VAL A 147 -7.84 -0.15 7.54
N LEU A 148 -8.18 -0.52 8.78
CA LEU A 148 -9.21 -1.52 9.06
C LEU A 148 -10.55 -1.11 8.47
N GLY A 149 -11.01 0.11 8.75
CA GLY A 149 -12.28 0.64 8.28
C GLY A 149 -12.35 0.61 6.75
N ALA A 150 -11.31 1.05 6.06
CA ALA A 150 -11.27 1.04 4.60
C ALA A 150 -11.25 -0.39 4.02
N SER A 151 -10.48 -1.32 4.60
CA SER A 151 -10.50 -2.73 4.17
C SER A 151 -11.89 -3.37 4.37
N VAL A 152 -12.53 -3.11 5.51
CA VAL A 152 -13.89 -3.61 5.80
C VAL A 152 -14.92 -3.00 4.85
N VAL A 153 -14.90 -1.68 4.67
CA VAL A 153 -15.81 -0.97 3.75
C VAL A 153 -15.64 -1.47 2.32
N LEU A 154 -14.40 -1.71 1.88
CA LEU A 154 -14.14 -2.21 0.54
C LEU A 154 -14.66 -3.63 0.35
N VAL A 155 -14.35 -4.57 1.24
CA VAL A 155 -14.67 -5.99 1.00
C VAL A 155 -16.10 -6.36 1.39
N VAL A 156 -16.53 -5.99 2.60
CA VAL A 156 -17.83 -6.41 3.13
C VAL A 156 -18.97 -5.79 2.33
N PHE A 157 -18.82 -4.54 1.93
CA PHE A 157 -19.85 -3.80 1.21
C PHE A 157 -19.61 -3.76 -0.31
N ASN A 158 -18.60 -4.46 -0.84
CA ASN A 158 -18.25 -4.43 -2.27
C ASN A 158 -19.48 -4.67 -3.16
N GLY A 159 -20.23 -5.75 -2.87
CA GLY A 159 -21.42 -6.10 -3.64
C GLY A 159 -22.54 -5.06 -3.53
N ALA A 160 -22.68 -4.37 -2.39
CA ALA A 160 -23.61 -3.26 -2.25
C ALA A 160 -23.18 -2.05 -3.08
N TRP A 161 -21.89 -1.69 -3.03
CA TRP A 161 -21.35 -0.56 -3.79
C TRP A 161 -21.39 -0.78 -5.29
N ILE A 162 -21.13 -2.00 -5.76
CA ILE A 162 -21.28 -2.37 -7.17
C ILE A 162 -22.75 -2.17 -7.60
N ARG A 163 -23.72 -2.65 -6.81
CA ARG A 163 -25.16 -2.45 -7.10
C ARG A 163 -25.60 -0.98 -7.09
N LEU A 164 -24.97 -0.16 -6.26
CA LEU A 164 -25.21 1.28 -6.19
C LEU A 164 -24.41 2.09 -7.24
N GLY A 165 -23.60 1.43 -8.07
CA GLY A 165 -22.79 2.08 -9.10
C GLY A 165 -21.71 3.01 -8.53
N VAL A 166 -21.16 2.67 -7.36
CA VAL A 166 -20.11 3.47 -6.67
C VAL A 166 -18.92 2.62 -6.19
N GLY A 167 -18.86 1.33 -6.56
CA GLY A 167 -17.79 0.41 -6.16
C GLY A 167 -16.39 0.90 -6.52
N GLY A 168 -16.22 1.44 -7.73
CA GLY A 168 -14.97 2.01 -8.21
C GLY A 168 -14.48 3.19 -7.36
N LEU A 169 -15.39 4.03 -6.86
CA LEU A 169 -15.04 5.18 -6.01
C LEU A 169 -14.53 4.73 -4.64
N PHE A 170 -15.20 3.76 -3.99
CA PHE A 170 -14.76 3.23 -2.71
C PHE A 170 -13.41 2.51 -2.82
N GLN A 171 -13.17 1.78 -3.91
CA GLN A 171 -11.87 1.16 -4.15
C GLN A 171 -10.75 2.22 -4.30
N ARG A 172 -11.00 3.31 -5.02
CA ARG A 172 -10.03 4.42 -5.13
C ARG A 172 -9.79 5.10 -3.79
N GLY A 173 -10.84 5.31 -3.00
CA GLY A 173 -10.73 5.85 -1.64
C GLY A 173 -9.85 4.97 -0.74
N TYR A 174 -10.00 3.64 -0.84
CA TYR A 174 -9.10 2.68 -0.18
C TYR A 174 -7.64 2.89 -0.61
N TRP A 175 -7.37 2.95 -1.92
CA TRP A 175 -6.01 3.15 -2.42
C TRP A 175 -5.37 4.46 -1.98
N VAL A 176 -6.13 5.56 -2.00
CA VAL A 176 -5.67 6.87 -1.50
C VAL A 176 -5.26 6.78 -0.02
N LEU A 177 -6.09 6.12 0.81
CA LEU A 177 -5.77 5.94 2.22
C LEU A 177 -4.52 5.08 2.41
N MET A 178 -4.35 4.01 1.65
CA MET A 178 -3.17 3.14 1.76
C MET A 178 -1.89 3.90 1.38
N VAL A 179 -1.92 4.66 0.27
CA VAL A 179 -0.79 5.51 -0.14
C VAL A 179 -0.46 6.54 0.94
N ALA A 180 -1.47 7.21 1.50
CA ALA A 180 -1.27 8.17 2.58
C ALA A 180 -0.64 7.50 3.83
N TRP A 181 -1.09 6.30 4.18
CA TRP A 181 -0.54 5.53 5.29
C TRP A 181 0.93 5.13 5.05
N TRP A 182 1.30 4.62 3.88
CA TRP A 182 2.69 4.28 3.57
C TRP A 182 3.61 5.51 3.50
N LEU A 183 3.15 6.63 2.93
CA LEU A 183 3.90 7.88 2.93
C LEU A 183 4.18 8.37 4.35
N ARG A 184 3.18 8.28 5.24
CA ARG A 184 3.33 8.61 6.66
C ARG A 184 4.39 7.72 7.33
N LEU A 185 4.35 6.41 7.12
CA LEU A 185 5.35 5.47 7.66
C LEU A 185 6.78 5.82 7.19
N GLY A 186 6.95 6.18 5.91
CA GLY A 186 8.23 6.58 5.34
C GLY A 186 8.80 7.88 5.94
N CYS A 187 7.93 8.83 6.32
CA CYS A 187 8.33 10.07 6.97
C CYS A 187 8.72 9.88 8.44
N GLU A 188 8.07 8.97 9.16
CA GLU A 188 8.25 8.80 10.61
C GLU A 188 9.35 7.80 11.01
N SER A 189 10.01 7.15 10.04
CA SER A 189 10.98 6.09 10.31
C SER A 189 12.20 6.58 11.13
N PRO A 190 12.71 5.78 12.08
CA PRO A 190 13.27 6.25 13.37
C PRO A 190 14.60 7.01 13.35
N HIS A 191 15.25 7.16 12.19
CA HIS A 191 16.56 7.81 12.12
C HIS A 191 16.55 9.32 12.42
N ALA A 192 15.37 9.93 12.59
CA ALA A 192 15.26 11.33 13.01
C ALA A 192 15.34 11.53 14.55
N ARG A 193 15.34 10.47 15.36
CA ARG A 193 15.27 10.59 16.84
C ARG A 193 16.61 10.43 17.57
N THR A 194 17.66 9.98 16.92
CA THR A 194 18.96 9.71 17.57
C THR A 194 19.89 10.91 17.68
N THR A 195 19.66 12.02 16.98
CA THR A 195 20.55 13.20 17.04
C THR A 195 20.24 14.20 18.16
N GLY A 196 19.23 13.93 19.01
CA GLY A 196 18.73 14.90 19.99
C GLY A 196 18.94 14.56 21.48
N ARG A 197 19.53 13.40 21.82
CA ARG A 197 19.54 12.91 23.23
C ARG A 197 20.92 12.69 23.85
N GLU A 198 22.00 13.12 23.20
CA GLU A 198 23.37 12.99 23.73
C GLU A 198 23.95 14.31 24.29
N GLY A 199 23.10 15.32 24.57
CA GLY A 199 23.54 16.65 25.02
C GLY A 199 23.29 17.01 26.49
N VAL A 200 22.91 16.07 27.36
CA VAL A 200 22.72 16.35 28.80
C VAL A 200 23.61 15.45 29.63
N THR A 201 24.91 15.67 29.52
CA THR A 201 25.88 15.35 30.57
C THR A 201 25.87 16.50 31.59
N THR A 202 24.94 16.45 32.55
CA THR A 202 25.12 17.27 33.76
C THR A 202 26.20 16.63 34.61
N SER A 203 27.42 17.15 34.45
CA SER A 203 28.45 17.09 35.48
C SER A 203 27.93 17.81 36.72
N SER A 204 27.60 17.06 37.77
CA SER A 204 27.48 17.59 39.13
C SER A 204 28.57 16.96 39.96
N THR A 205 29.73 17.60 39.92
CA THR A 205 30.82 17.45 40.89
C THR A 205 30.44 18.12 42.21
N ARG A 206 30.67 17.37 43.30
CA ARG A 206 30.85 17.77 44.70
C ARG A 206 29.62 18.19 45.50
#